data_AF-A0A0S4UV70-F1
#
_entry.id   AF-A0A0S4UV70-F1
#
_cell.length_a   1.000
_cell.length_b   1.000
_cell.length_c   1.000
_cell.angle_alpha   90.00
_cell.angle_beta   90.00
_cell.angle_gamma   90.00
#
_symmetry.space_group_name_H-M   'P 1'
#
loop_
_entity.id
_entity.type
_entity.pdbx_description
1 polymer ?
#
loop_
_entity_poly.entity_id
_entity_poly.type
_entity_poly.pdbx_seq_one_letter_code
_entity_poly.pdbx_strand_id
1 'polypeptide(L)'
;MKRRTLLTTGAFLACANLAGCATAKLFEDDKYQETVDRFLVSENGRKLVVLGKRYHYILDMPEHLQAVLEAPYRQSVTAALYGFVVDGDKITGKFKLDVHRDRARLMEEDRQRALADGFTQRGGDLELVGSVSGTRYRTDGFKQEQVPSTFNKPYRIDVVEAMTPAGKAVRLLATPVTLTVDGVLVIGAVALFPVGMTLAKLAAAGVGP
;
A
#
# COMPACT_ATOMS: atom_id res chain seq x y z
N MET A 1 -36.85 -66.68 7.79
CA MET A 1 -36.98 -65.24 8.09
C MET A 1 -36.02 -64.85 9.21
N LYS A 2 -35.02 -64.00 8.94
CA LYS A 2 -34.53 -62.86 9.78
C LYS A 2 -33.10 -62.47 9.35
N ARG A 3 -33.02 -61.38 8.58
CA ARG A 3 -31.81 -60.63 8.21
C ARG A 3 -31.45 -59.67 9.34
N ARG A 4 -30.21 -59.67 9.85
CA ARG A 4 -29.49 -58.59 10.56
C ARG A 4 -28.00 -58.95 10.45
N THR A 5 -27.04 -58.11 10.05
CA THR A 5 -26.75 -56.75 10.52
C THR A 5 -25.83 -56.05 9.51
N LEU A 6 -26.14 -54.79 9.20
CA LEU A 6 -25.33 -53.83 8.42
C LEU A 6 -24.84 -52.73 9.38
N LEU A 7 -23.81 -52.01 8.93
CA LEU A 7 -23.22 -50.75 9.44
C LEU A 7 -22.04 -50.89 10.41
N THR A 8 -20.86 -50.45 9.96
CA THR A 8 -20.29 -49.14 10.34
C THR A 8 -18.96 -48.94 9.61
N THR A 9 -18.89 -47.98 8.68
CA THR A 9 -17.60 -47.37 8.30
C THR A 9 -17.79 -45.86 8.23
N GLY A 10 -16.99 -45.18 9.05
CA GLY A 10 -17.21 -43.82 9.50
C GLY A 10 -16.86 -42.74 8.48
N ALA A 11 -17.51 -41.60 8.68
CA ALA A 11 -17.26 -40.34 8.03
C ALA A 11 -15.94 -39.72 8.53
N PHE A 12 -15.01 -39.43 7.61
CA PHE A 12 -13.92 -38.48 7.83
C PHE A 12 -13.47 -37.91 6.48
N LEU A 13 -14.10 -36.83 6.01
CA LEU A 13 -13.61 -36.01 4.89
C LEU A 13 -14.33 -34.65 4.91
N ALA A 14 -13.96 -33.78 5.85
CA ALA A 14 -14.54 -32.42 5.92
C ALA A 14 -13.63 -31.38 6.59
N CYS A 15 -12.32 -31.38 6.33
CA CYS A 15 -11.42 -30.32 6.85
C CYS A 15 -10.58 -29.58 5.78
N ALA A 16 -10.72 -29.87 4.48
CA ALA A 16 -9.86 -29.29 3.44
C ALA A 16 -10.19 -27.83 3.05
N ASN A 17 -11.31 -27.26 3.49
CA ASN A 17 -11.77 -25.94 3.03
C ASN A 17 -11.29 -24.74 3.87
N LEU A 18 -10.62 -24.96 5.01
CA LEU A 18 -10.18 -23.87 5.90
C LEU A 18 -8.79 -23.31 5.55
N ALA A 19 -7.99 -24.00 4.72
CA ALA A 19 -6.64 -23.57 4.34
C ALA A 19 -6.62 -22.53 3.19
N GLY A 20 -7.70 -22.46 2.40
CA GLY A 20 -7.78 -21.57 1.24
C GLY A 20 -7.83 -20.08 1.61
N CYS A 21 -8.55 -19.71 2.67
CA CYS A 21 -8.69 -18.31 3.08
C CYS A 21 -7.42 -17.73 3.71
N ALA A 22 -6.62 -18.53 4.42
CA ALA A 22 -5.39 -18.06 5.06
C ALA A 22 -4.26 -17.84 4.04
N THR A 23 -4.18 -18.68 3.01
CA THR A 23 -3.16 -18.62 1.97
C THR A 23 -3.34 -17.40 1.05
N ALA A 24 -4.59 -17.03 0.72
CA ALA A 24 -4.88 -15.89 -0.14
C ALA A 24 -4.36 -14.56 0.44
N LYS A 25 -4.55 -14.35 1.75
CA LYS A 25 -4.11 -13.14 2.46
C LYS A 25 -2.59 -12.95 2.45
N LEU A 26 -1.82 -14.03 2.32
CA LEU A 26 -0.37 -13.98 2.24
C LEU A 26 0.12 -13.41 0.89
N PHE A 27 -0.71 -13.44 -0.15
CA PHE A 27 -0.39 -12.94 -1.48
C PHE A 27 -1.07 -11.62 -1.83
N GLU A 28 -1.79 -11.02 -0.87
CA GLU A 28 -2.37 -9.70 -1.01
C GLU A 28 -1.28 -8.62 -1.00
N ASP A 29 -1.50 -7.58 -1.80
CA ASP A 29 -0.68 -6.39 -1.82
C ASP A 29 -0.75 -5.66 -0.48
N ASP A 30 0.40 -5.16 -0.01
CA ASP A 30 0.47 -4.44 1.25
C ASP A 30 -0.18 -3.06 1.08
N LYS A 31 -0.95 -2.60 2.07
CA LYS A 31 -1.63 -1.29 2.03
C LYS A 31 -1.16 -0.44 3.18
N TYR A 32 -0.92 0.84 2.91
CA TYR A 32 -0.63 1.80 3.96
C TYR A 32 -1.23 3.17 3.67
N GLN A 33 -1.43 3.92 4.74
CA GLN A 33 -1.78 5.32 4.67
C GLN A 33 -0.52 6.18 4.85
N GLU A 34 -0.34 7.15 3.97
CA GLU A 34 0.70 8.17 4.08
C GLU A 34 0.09 9.51 4.45
N THR A 35 0.76 10.23 5.36
CA THR A 35 0.41 11.60 5.70
C THR A 35 1.34 12.54 4.95
N VAL A 36 0.77 13.44 4.15
CA VAL A 36 1.53 14.42 3.40
C VAL A 36 1.71 15.68 4.26
N ASP A 37 2.96 16.10 4.43
CA ASP A 37 3.36 17.26 5.22
C ASP A 37 3.56 18.53 4.37
N ARG A 38 3.98 18.38 3.10
CA ARG A 38 4.17 19.50 2.16
C ARG A 38 4.21 19.07 0.68
N PHE A 39 3.85 20.00 -0.23
CA PHE A 39 4.25 19.96 -1.64
C PHE A 39 5.27 21.06 -1.98
N LEU A 40 6.25 20.74 -2.81
CA LEU A 40 7.20 21.67 -3.40
C LEU A 40 7.20 21.47 -4.91
N VAL A 41 7.54 22.53 -5.64
CA VAL A 41 7.81 22.45 -7.08
C VAL A 41 9.30 22.67 -7.29
N SER A 42 9.93 21.88 -8.15
CA SER A 42 11.34 22.11 -8.50
C SER A 42 11.50 23.48 -9.15
N GLU A 43 12.69 24.07 -9.05
CA GLU A 43 12.98 25.40 -9.61
C GLU A 43 12.63 25.52 -11.11
N ASN A 44 12.84 24.45 -11.87
CA ASN A 44 12.50 24.38 -13.29
C ASN A 44 11.02 24.05 -13.59
N GLY A 45 10.15 23.93 -12.59
CA GLY A 45 8.73 23.60 -12.75
C GLY A 45 8.41 22.14 -13.11
N ARG A 46 9.41 21.32 -13.43
CA ARG A 46 9.19 19.98 -14.04
C ARG A 46 8.89 18.86 -13.06
N LYS A 47 9.13 19.06 -11.76
CA LYS A 47 8.89 18.05 -10.72
C LYS A 47 7.99 18.61 -9.63
N LEU A 48 7.06 17.77 -9.18
CA LEU A 48 6.29 17.96 -7.97
C LEU A 48 6.87 17.07 -6.87
N VAL A 49 7.38 17.67 -5.82
CA VAL A 49 7.93 16.95 -4.66
C VAL A 49 6.87 16.92 -3.56
N VAL A 50 6.56 15.72 -3.08
CA VAL A 50 5.60 15.47 -2.00
C VAL A 50 6.37 14.95 -0.80
N LEU A 51 6.41 15.72 0.28
CA LEU A 51 7.05 15.30 1.51
C LEU A 51 6.01 14.63 2.39
N GLY A 52 6.06 13.30 2.48
CA GLY A 52 5.31 12.52 3.46
C GLY A 52 6.16 12.12 4.66
N LYS A 53 5.53 11.48 5.64
CA LYS A 53 6.19 11.05 6.88
C LYS A 53 7.07 9.82 6.68
N ARG A 54 6.58 8.81 5.96
CA ARG A 54 7.32 7.56 5.72
C ARG A 54 8.11 7.61 4.43
N TYR A 55 7.55 8.27 3.42
CA TYR A 55 8.18 8.44 2.13
C TYR A 55 8.11 9.88 1.63
N HIS A 56 9.15 10.27 0.88
CA HIS A 56 9.13 11.43 0.01
C HIS A 56 8.92 10.97 -1.42
N TYR A 57 8.15 11.72 -2.19
CA TYR A 57 7.84 11.38 -3.58
C TYR A 57 8.33 12.50 -4.48
N ILE A 58 9.04 12.15 -5.54
CA ILE A 58 9.43 13.06 -6.60
C ILE A 58 8.65 12.64 -7.84
N LEU A 59 7.60 13.39 -8.14
CA LEU A 59 6.67 13.14 -9.23
C LEU A 59 7.03 14.03 -10.42
N ASP A 60 6.78 13.54 -11.63
CA ASP A 60 6.72 14.40 -12.80
C ASP A 60 5.58 15.40 -12.62
N MET A 61 5.82 16.67 -12.99
CA MET A 61 4.77 17.68 -12.96
C MET A 61 3.67 17.27 -13.95
N PRO A 62 2.44 16.99 -13.49
CA PRO A 62 1.34 16.64 -14.38
C PRO A 62 0.98 17.80 -15.28
N GLU A 63 0.46 17.46 -16.46
CA GLU A 63 -0.08 18.45 -17.38
C GLU A 63 -1.11 19.34 -16.69
N HIS A 64 -1.11 20.63 -17.03
CA HIS A 64 -1.96 21.67 -16.47
C HIS A 64 -1.75 22.00 -14.98
N LEU A 65 -1.25 21.08 -14.14
CA LEU A 65 -1.16 21.29 -12.70
C LEU A 65 -0.30 22.50 -12.32
N GLN A 66 0.80 22.74 -13.05
CA GLN A 66 1.64 23.92 -12.80
C GLN A 66 0.86 25.24 -12.96
N ALA A 67 0.08 25.38 -14.05
CA ALA A 67 -0.74 26.57 -14.29
C ALA A 67 -1.74 26.78 -13.13
N VAL A 68 -2.37 25.69 -12.67
CA VAL A 68 -3.30 25.74 -11.53
C VAL A 68 -2.61 26.17 -10.22
N LEU A 69 -1.38 25.72 -9.98
CA LEU A 69 -0.61 26.09 -8.78
C LEU A 69 -0.19 27.56 -8.77
N GLU A 70 0.02 28.16 -9.93
CA GLU A 70 0.40 29.57 -10.09
C GLU A 70 -0.83 30.50 -10.16
N ALA A 71 -2.01 29.95 -10.44
CA ALA A 71 -3.22 30.74 -10.65
C ALA A 71 -3.71 31.50 -9.40
N PRO A 72 -4.36 32.66 -9.57
CA PRO A 72 -5.01 33.40 -8.47
C PRO A 72 -6.11 32.59 -7.78
N TYR A 73 -6.89 31.83 -8.55
CA TYR A 73 -8.02 31.04 -8.06
C TYR A 73 -7.60 29.77 -7.29
N ARG A 74 -6.30 29.45 -7.19
CA ARG A 74 -5.80 28.25 -6.50
C ARG A 74 -6.32 28.07 -5.07
N GLN A 75 -6.64 29.17 -4.38
CA GLN A 75 -7.20 29.12 -3.02
C GLN A 75 -8.62 28.53 -2.98
N SER A 76 -9.34 28.56 -4.09
CA SER A 76 -10.67 28.00 -4.27
C SER A 76 -10.63 26.52 -4.68
N VAL A 77 -9.46 26.01 -5.08
CA VAL A 77 -9.26 24.63 -5.52
C VAL A 77 -9.25 23.68 -4.31
N THR A 78 -9.98 22.57 -4.44
CA THR A 78 -9.89 21.43 -3.53
C THR A 78 -9.26 20.27 -4.26
N ALA A 79 -8.19 19.71 -3.68
CA ALA A 79 -7.52 18.54 -4.24
C ALA A 79 -7.99 17.26 -3.54
N ALA A 80 -8.13 16.20 -4.34
CA ALA A 80 -8.24 14.81 -3.91
C ALA A 80 -7.17 13.99 -4.64
N LEU A 81 -6.45 13.17 -3.89
CA LEU A 81 -5.36 12.34 -4.37
C LEU A 81 -5.71 10.88 -4.05
N TYR A 82 -5.66 9.99 -5.03
CA TYR A 82 -6.19 8.63 -4.87
C TYR A 82 -5.59 7.63 -5.85
N GLY A 83 -5.83 6.35 -5.57
CA GLY A 83 -5.43 5.24 -6.43
C GLY A 83 -3.91 5.12 -6.59
N PHE A 84 -3.15 5.41 -5.53
CA PHE A 84 -1.70 5.27 -5.58
C PHE A 84 -1.30 3.81 -5.56
N VAL A 85 -0.46 3.43 -6.51
CA VAL A 85 0.12 2.10 -6.62
C VAL A 85 1.63 2.25 -6.72
N VAL A 86 2.34 1.43 -5.95
CA VAL A 86 3.79 1.38 -5.92
C VAL A 86 4.29 0.04 -6.42
N ASP A 87 5.30 0.08 -7.28
CA ASP A 87 6.08 -1.08 -7.72
C ASP A 87 7.57 -0.79 -7.50
N GLY A 88 8.15 -1.40 -6.46
CA GLY A 88 9.49 -1.07 -5.97
C GLY A 88 9.58 0.39 -5.51
N ASP A 89 10.36 1.21 -6.21
CA ASP A 89 10.48 2.65 -5.96
C ASP A 89 9.59 3.50 -6.88
N LYS A 90 8.96 2.90 -7.89
CA LYS A 90 8.08 3.63 -8.81
C LYS A 90 6.71 3.78 -8.20
N ILE A 91 6.12 4.97 -8.33
CA ILE A 91 4.77 5.26 -7.88
C ILE A 91 3.96 5.85 -9.03
N THR A 92 2.69 5.43 -9.11
CA THR A 92 1.67 6.04 -9.96
C THR A 92 0.45 6.35 -9.13
N GLY A 93 -0.36 7.32 -9.56
CA GLY A 93 -1.59 7.67 -8.87
C GLY A 93 -2.46 8.59 -9.72
N LYS A 94 -3.58 9.02 -9.14
CA LYS A 94 -4.51 9.95 -9.76
C LYS A 94 -4.76 11.13 -8.84
N PHE A 95 -5.10 12.24 -9.47
CA PHE A 95 -5.57 13.42 -8.75
C PHE A 95 -6.86 13.92 -9.40
N LYS A 96 -7.66 14.58 -8.57
CA LYS A 96 -8.83 15.33 -8.97
C LYS A 96 -8.80 16.68 -8.26
N LEU A 97 -9.01 17.74 -9.01
CA LEU A 97 -9.15 19.10 -8.52
C LEU A 97 -10.56 19.57 -8.80
N ASP A 98 -11.23 20.09 -7.77
CA ASP A 98 -12.55 20.70 -7.88
C ASP A 98 -12.48 22.19 -7.55
N VAL A 99 -13.20 22.99 -8.33
CA VAL A 99 -13.51 24.38 -8.00
C VAL A 99 -15.03 24.49 -7.89
N HIS A 100 -15.52 24.68 -6.67
CA HIS A 100 -16.95 24.79 -6.42
C HIS A 100 -17.44 26.23 -6.62
N ARG A 101 -18.55 26.38 -7.34
CA ARG A 101 -19.12 27.68 -7.74
C ARG A 101 -19.59 28.54 -6.57
N ASP A 102 -20.05 27.89 -5.52
CA ASP A 102 -20.62 28.46 -4.30
C ASP A 102 -19.57 28.97 -3.30
N ARG A 103 -18.26 28.76 -3.57
CA ARG A 103 -17.22 29.47 -2.83
C ARG A 103 -17.21 30.93 -3.27
N ALA A 104 -17.55 31.82 -2.32
CA ALA A 104 -17.66 33.28 -2.45
C ALA A 104 -16.41 34.04 -2.97
N ARG A 105 -15.40 33.34 -3.51
CA ARG A 105 -14.13 33.86 -4.00
C ARG A 105 -13.89 33.61 -5.49
N LEU A 106 -14.75 32.87 -6.20
CA LEU A 106 -14.53 32.62 -7.63
C LEU A 106 -15.24 33.68 -8.47
N MET A 107 -14.47 34.61 -9.04
CA MET A 107 -14.98 35.57 -10.02
C MET A 107 -15.18 34.88 -11.38
N GLU A 108 -16.02 35.45 -12.24
CA GLU A 108 -16.26 34.87 -13.58
C GLU A 108 -14.96 34.84 -14.41
N GLU A 109 -14.08 35.83 -14.25
CA GLU A 109 -12.74 35.84 -14.87
C GLU A 109 -11.86 34.66 -14.41
N ASP A 110 -11.90 34.33 -13.12
CA ASP A 110 -11.18 33.17 -12.56
C ASP A 110 -11.75 31.87 -13.10
N ARG A 111 -13.07 31.81 -13.30
CA ARG A 111 -13.75 30.64 -13.89
C ARG A 111 -13.30 30.42 -15.34
N GLN A 112 -13.25 31.48 -16.14
CA GLN A 112 -12.78 31.40 -17.53
C GLN A 112 -11.30 31.03 -17.61
N ARG A 113 -10.48 31.56 -16.70
CA ARG A 113 -9.07 31.16 -16.61
C ARG A 113 -8.93 29.70 -16.22
N ALA A 114 -9.68 29.20 -15.24
CA ALA A 114 -9.64 27.80 -14.86
C ALA A 114 -10.01 26.86 -16.04
N LEU A 115 -10.99 27.25 -16.86
CA LEU A 115 -11.32 26.51 -18.09
C LEU A 115 -10.15 26.50 -19.09
N ALA A 116 -9.46 27.63 -19.27
CA ALA A 116 -8.27 27.72 -20.11
C ALA A 116 -7.09 26.89 -19.55
N ASP A 117 -7.01 26.77 -18.23
CA ASP A 117 -6.03 25.96 -17.50
C ASP A 117 -6.42 24.46 -17.45
N GLY A 118 -7.36 24.02 -18.28
CA GLY A 118 -7.68 22.61 -18.50
C GLY A 118 -8.82 22.05 -17.65
N PHE A 119 -9.44 22.84 -16.78
CA PHE A 119 -10.65 22.40 -16.10
C PHE A 119 -11.81 22.22 -17.09
N THR A 120 -12.68 21.27 -16.77
CA THR A 120 -13.92 21.00 -17.51
C THR A 120 -15.13 21.32 -16.65
N GLN A 121 -16.23 21.73 -17.29
CA GLN A 121 -17.46 22.02 -16.56
C GLN A 121 -18.19 20.72 -16.18
N ARG A 122 -18.50 20.57 -14.90
CA ARG A 122 -19.26 19.44 -14.36
C ARG A 122 -20.44 19.97 -13.54
N GLY A 123 -21.55 20.19 -14.22
CA GLY A 123 -22.71 20.87 -13.63
C GLY A 123 -22.39 22.33 -13.30
N GLY A 124 -22.55 22.71 -12.03
CA GLY A 124 -22.20 24.05 -11.53
C GLY A 124 -20.69 24.26 -11.36
N ASP A 125 -19.96 23.19 -11.13
CA ASP A 125 -18.57 23.20 -10.69
C ASP A 125 -17.60 23.01 -11.86
N LEU A 126 -16.31 23.21 -11.58
CA LEU A 126 -15.21 22.88 -12.50
C LEU A 126 -14.40 21.72 -11.94
N GLU A 127 -14.01 20.79 -12.81
CA GLU A 127 -13.25 19.60 -12.48
C GLU A 127 -12.04 19.44 -13.40
N LEU A 128 -10.87 19.15 -12.82
CA LEU A 128 -9.68 18.69 -13.53
C LEU A 128 -9.26 17.33 -12.95
N VAL A 129 -9.10 16.33 -13.80
CA VAL A 129 -8.63 14.99 -13.42
C VAL A 129 -7.37 14.67 -14.19
N GLY A 130 -6.39 14.07 -13.52
CA GLY A 130 -5.17 13.63 -14.17
C GLY A 130 -4.49 12.49 -13.43
N SER A 131 -3.38 12.03 -14.01
CA SER A 131 -2.49 11.03 -13.41
C SER A 131 -1.16 11.65 -13.00
N VAL A 132 -0.55 11.07 -11.98
CA VAL A 132 0.80 11.39 -11.52
C VAL A 132 1.66 10.14 -11.56
N SER A 133 2.95 10.32 -11.85
CA SER A 133 3.95 9.25 -11.82
C SER A 133 5.26 9.78 -11.29
N GLY A 134 6.07 8.90 -10.69
CA GLY A 134 7.39 9.26 -10.25
C GLY A 134 8.05 8.20 -9.39
N THR A 135 8.84 8.65 -8.44
CA THR A 135 9.67 7.81 -7.58
C THR A 135 9.45 8.14 -6.11
N ARG A 136 9.39 7.11 -5.25
CA ARG A 136 9.36 7.25 -3.79
C ARG A 136 10.74 7.03 -3.19
N TYR A 137 11.00 7.67 -2.05
CA TYR A 137 12.24 7.59 -1.29
C TYR A 137 11.90 7.47 0.19
N ARG A 138 12.56 6.57 0.91
CA ARG A 138 12.39 6.45 2.38
C ARG A 138 12.91 7.72 3.06
N THR A 139 12.22 8.13 4.12
CA THR A 139 12.63 9.30 4.92
C THR A 139 13.77 8.99 5.90
N ASP A 140 14.08 7.71 6.12
CA ASP A 140 15.17 7.27 6.99
C ASP A 140 16.51 7.91 6.56
N GLY A 141 17.13 8.67 7.47
CA GLY A 141 18.39 9.38 7.21
C GLY A 141 18.26 10.85 6.80
N PHE A 142 17.04 11.36 6.56
CA PHE A 142 16.79 12.79 6.31
C PHE A 142 16.34 13.50 7.59
N LYS A 143 17.12 14.50 8.05
CA LYS A 143 16.66 15.41 9.12
C LYS A 143 15.78 16.48 8.50
N GLN A 144 14.47 16.37 8.71
CA GLN A 144 13.52 17.39 8.28
C GLN A 144 13.58 18.57 9.24
N GLU A 145 14.12 19.71 8.79
CA GLU A 145 13.98 20.95 9.52
C GLU A 145 12.49 21.34 9.57
N GLN A 146 12.00 21.62 10.77
CA GLN A 146 10.60 21.94 11.05
C GLN A 146 10.25 23.34 10.53
N VAL A 147 10.23 23.51 9.21
CA VAL A 147 9.66 24.70 8.58
C VAL A 147 8.13 24.54 8.60
N PRO A 148 7.33 25.55 9.00
CA PRO A 148 5.88 25.46 9.07
C PRO A 148 5.22 24.97 7.76
N SER A 149 4.16 24.17 7.87
CA SER A 149 3.43 23.63 6.72
C SER A 149 2.54 24.71 6.08
N THR A 150 2.60 24.87 4.76
CA THR A 150 1.87 25.90 3.99
C THR A 150 0.52 25.40 3.47
N PHE A 151 0.01 24.31 4.02
CA PHE A 151 -1.25 23.73 3.56
C PHE A 151 -2.48 24.56 3.93
N ASN A 152 -3.50 24.53 3.07
CA ASN A 152 -4.86 24.92 3.43
C ASN A 152 -5.57 23.86 4.32
N LYS A 153 -5.09 22.60 4.32
CA LYS A 153 -5.48 21.50 5.23
C LYS A 153 -4.50 20.31 5.12
N PRO A 154 -4.36 19.43 6.13
CA PRO A 154 -3.55 18.21 6.00
C PRO A 154 -4.14 17.25 4.96
N TYR A 155 -3.29 16.62 4.14
CA TYR A 155 -3.69 15.63 3.14
C TYR A 155 -3.23 14.22 3.56
N ARG A 156 -4.11 13.24 3.43
CA ARG A 156 -3.81 11.81 3.60
C ARG A 156 -4.04 11.09 2.29
N ILE A 157 -3.13 10.19 1.93
CA ILE A 157 -3.26 9.35 0.73
C ILE A 157 -3.17 7.88 1.14
N ASP A 158 -4.03 7.06 0.53
CA ASP A 158 -3.96 5.61 0.65
C ASP A 158 -3.11 5.06 -0.49
N VAL A 159 -2.14 4.24 -0.15
CA VAL A 159 -1.16 3.67 -1.08
C VAL A 159 -1.22 2.15 -1.03
N VAL A 160 -1.29 1.55 -2.22
CA VAL A 160 -1.18 0.11 -2.42
C VAL A 160 0.22 -0.21 -2.91
N GLU A 161 0.93 -1.07 -2.19
CA GLU A 161 2.26 -1.55 -2.54
C GLU A 161 2.15 -2.92 -3.17
N ALA A 162 2.37 -2.97 -4.49
CA ALA A 162 2.28 -4.20 -5.25
C ALA A 162 3.40 -5.14 -4.82
N MET A 163 3.04 -6.39 -4.51
CA MET A 163 4.03 -7.35 -4.04
C MET A 163 4.95 -7.76 -5.18
N THR A 164 6.26 -7.54 -5.00
CA THR A 164 7.26 -7.86 -6.03
C THR A 164 7.31 -9.37 -6.33
N PRO A 165 7.74 -9.79 -7.53
CA PRO A 165 7.91 -11.21 -7.85
C PRO A 165 8.85 -11.94 -6.88
N ALA A 166 9.93 -11.28 -6.44
CA ALA A 166 10.84 -11.80 -5.42
C ALA A 166 10.14 -11.95 -4.06
N GLY A 167 9.31 -10.97 -3.65
CA GLY A 167 8.49 -11.06 -2.44
C GLY A 167 7.47 -12.20 -2.50
N LYS A 168 6.83 -12.39 -3.66
CA LYS A 168 5.95 -13.54 -3.95
C LYS A 168 6.70 -14.86 -3.83
N ALA A 169 7.90 -14.97 -4.41
CA ALA A 169 8.71 -16.17 -4.33
C ALA A 169 9.17 -16.48 -2.89
N VAL A 170 9.63 -15.48 -2.13
CA VAL A 170 10.00 -15.65 -0.72
C VAL A 170 8.79 -16.07 0.12
N ARG A 171 7.62 -15.44 -0.05
CA ARG A 171 6.40 -15.83 0.65
C ARG A 171 5.92 -17.23 0.24
N LEU A 172 6.08 -17.63 -1.02
CA LEU A 172 5.81 -18.99 -1.51
C LEU A 172 6.74 -20.02 -0.86
N LEU A 173 8.04 -19.72 -0.75
CA LEU A 173 9.00 -20.57 -0.04
C LEU A 173 8.73 -20.66 1.47
N ALA A 174 8.11 -19.62 2.04
CA ALA A 174 7.68 -19.60 3.43
C ALA A 174 6.33 -20.31 3.65
N THR A 175 5.52 -20.53 2.61
CA THR A 175 4.32 -21.36 2.73
C THR A 175 4.70 -22.84 2.79
N PRO A 176 4.19 -23.63 3.76
CA PRO A 176 4.60 -25.02 3.95
C PRO A 176 4.25 -26.02 2.84
N VAL A 177 3.89 -25.60 1.61
CA VAL A 177 3.43 -26.52 0.57
C VAL A 177 3.96 -26.14 -0.81
N THR A 178 4.82 -27.00 -1.36
CA THR A 178 5.33 -26.94 -2.73
C THR A 178 4.28 -27.50 -3.69
N LEU A 179 3.78 -26.70 -4.63
CA LEU A 179 2.88 -27.17 -5.70
C LEU A 179 3.68 -28.01 -6.72
N THR A 180 3.47 -29.33 -6.72
CA THR A 180 3.97 -30.22 -7.78
C THR A 180 2.83 -30.53 -8.76
N VAL A 181 3.00 -30.18 -10.03
CA VAL A 181 2.04 -30.50 -11.10
C VAL A 181 1.89 -32.02 -11.31
N ASP A 182 2.86 -32.84 -10.87
CA ASP A 182 2.85 -34.30 -11.00
C ASP A 182 2.97 -35.06 -9.65
N GLY A 183 2.09 -34.76 -8.71
CA GLY A 183 1.59 -35.74 -7.72
C GLY A 183 2.50 -36.29 -6.61
N VAL A 184 3.79 -35.95 -6.53
CA VAL A 184 4.66 -36.41 -5.42
C VAL A 184 4.86 -35.29 -4.39
N LEU A 185 4.14 -35.40 -3.28
CA LEU A 185 4.26 -34.49 -2.13
C LEU A 185 5.54 -34.80 -1.35
N VAL A 186 6.52 -33.89 -1.36
CA VAL A 186 7.63 -33.91 -0.40
C VAL A 186 7.29 -32.92 0.71
N ILE A 187 6.88 -33.43 1.87
CA ILE A 187 6.79 -32.61 3.09
C ILE A 187 8.22 -32.31 3.53
N GLY A 188 8.64 -31.04 3.43
CA GLY A 188 9.77 -30.54 4.18
C GLY A 188 9.42 -30.57 5.66
N ALA A 189 9.74 -31.66 6.35
CA ALA A 189 9.60 -31.73 7.80
C ALA A 189 10.51 -30.66 8.41
N VAL A 190 9.92 -29.55 8.88
CA VAL A 190 10.59 -28.72 9.88
C VAL A 190 10.63 -29.57 11.14
N ALA A 191 11.74 -30.27 11.36
CA ALA A 191 12.05 -30.90 12.63
C ALA A 191 12.19 -29.77 13.66
N LEU A 192 11.12 -29.45 14.37
CA LEU A 192 11.20 -28.70 15.61
C LEU A 192 11.93 -29.61 16.60
N PHE A 193 13.24 -29.42 16.75
CA PHE A 193 14.03 -30.07 17.80
C PHE A 193 13.42 -29.72 19.17
N PRO A 194 13.00 -30.69 19.98
CA PRO A 194 12.80 -30.43 21.40
C PRO A 194 14.19 -30.15 21.99
N VAL A 195 14.41 -28.92 22.48
CA VAL A 195 15.56 -28.61 23.33
C VAL A 195 15.41 -29.44 24.60
N GLY A 196 16.06 -30.60 24.62
CA GLY A 196 16.13 -31.47 25.77
C GLY A 196 16.96 -30.82 26.88
N MET A 197 16.29 -30.14 27.82
CA MET A 197 16.86 -29.94 29.16
C MET A 197 16.46 -31.11 30.04
N THR A 198 17.18 -32.23 29.93
CA THR A 198 17.25 -33.20 31.03
C THR A 198 18.29 -32.70 32.03
N LEU A 199 17.89 -31.89 33.00
CA LEU A 199 18.67 -31.72 34.24
C LEU A 199 18.44 -32.95 35.13
N ALA A 200 19.04 -34.07 34.75
CA ALA A 200 19.27 -35.17 35.68
C ALA A 200 20.53 -34.82 36.51
N LYS A 201 20.34 -34.27 37.71
CA LYS A 201 21.38 -34.31 38.73
C LYS A 201 21.50 -35.75 39.22
N LEU A 202 22.54 -36.44 38.73
CA LEU A 202 22.96 -37.73 39.24
C LEU A 202 23.54 -37.52 40.64
N ALA A 203 22.81 -38.00 41.65
CA ALA A 203 23.35 -38.21 42.98
C ALA A 203 24.03 -39.59 43.05
N ALA A 204 25.17 -39.61 43.74
CA ALA A 204 25.83 -40.76 44.38
C ALA A 204 26.54 -41.82 43.50
N ALA A 205 27.87 -41.81 43.58
CA ALA A 205 28.77 -42.91 43.97
C ALA A 205 30.21 -42.33 43.91
N GLY A 206 31.17 -42.54 44.79
CA GLY A 206 31.40 -43.54 45.83
C GLY A 206 32.92 -43.74 45.89
N VAL A 207 33.49 -43.65 47.09
CA VAL A 207 34.67 -44.38 47.63
C VAL A 207 35.95 -44.55 46.79
N GLY A 208 37.08 -44.11 47.38
CA GLY A 208 38.37 -44.83 47.32
C GLY A 208 39.58 -43.93 47.63
N PRO A 209 40.72 -44.47 48.12
CA PRO A 209 40.95 -45.69 48.90
C PRO A 209 41.05 -45.44 50.42
#